data_AF-A0A4V3GYK6-F1
#
_entry.id   AF-A0A4V3GYK6-F1
#
_cell.length_a   1.000
_cell.length_b   1.000
_cell.length_c   1.000
_cell.angle_alpha   90.00
_cell.angle_beta   90.00
_cell.angle_gamma   90.00
#
_symmetry.space_group_name_H-M   'P 1'
#
loop_
_entity.id
_entity.type
_entity.pdbx_description
1 polymer ?
#
loop_
_entity_poly.entity_id
_entity_poly.type
_entity_poly.pdbx_seq_one_letter_code
_entity_poly.pdbx_strand_id
1 'polypeptide(L)' 'MKNKLLIELQKIIDRYIEDNNYAEKLKQEISPLKIKYVLGELEKNKIKEYSSEDREIIKNIYFYFC' A
#
# COMPACT_ATOMS: atom_id res chain seq x y z
N MET A 1 -10.57 -7.55 -10.90
CA MET A 1 -9.68 -7.90 -9.75
C MET A 1 -8.54 -6.91 -9.56
N LYS A 2 -7.71 -6.59 -10.57
CA LYS A 2 -6.59 -5.63 -10.45
C LYS A 2 -6.97 -4.31 -9.75
N ASN A 3 -8.04 -3.66 -10.23
CA ASN A 3 -8.48 -2.38 -9.66
C ASN A 3 -8.89 -2.47 -8.19
N LYS A 4 -9.39 -3.62 -7.73
CA LYS A 4 -9.76 -3.82 -6.33
C LYS A 4 -8.52 -3.81 -5.43
N LEU A 5 -7.45 -4.50 -5.83
CA LEU A 5 -6.19 -4.54 -5.07
C LEU A 5 -5.52 -3.16 -4.97
N LEU A 6 -5.60 -2.34 -6.03
CA LEU A 6 -5.07 -0.97 -5.99
C LEU A 6 -5.88 -0.06 -5.07
N ILE A 7 -7.22 -0.21 -5.05
CA ILE A 7 -8.09 0.51 -4.11
C ILE A 7 -7.79 0.09 -2.67
N GLU A 8 -7.60 -1.20 -2.41
CA GLU A 8 -7.21 -1.66 -1.06
C GLU A 8 -5.83 -1.12 -0.66
N LEU A 9 -4.87 -1.04 -1.59
CA LEU A 9 -3.57 -0.41 -1.31
C LEU A 9 -3.71 1.06 -0.90
N GLN A 10 -4.58 1.83 -1.59
CA GLN A 10 -4.85 3.23 -1.21
C GLN A 10 -5.39 3.34 0.22
N LYS A 11 -6.35 2.47 0.58
CA LYS A 11 -6.93 2.44 1.94
C LYS A 11 -5.90 2.05 3.00
N ILE A 12 -5.00 1.12 2.67
CA ILE A 12 -3.91 0.74 3.58
C ILE A 12 -2.96 1.92 3.77
N ILE A 13 -2.59 2.64 2.71
CA ILE A 13 -1.77 3.87 2.84
C ILE A 13 -2.45 4.86 3.80
N ASP A 14 -3.75 5.13 3.63
CA ASP A 14 -4.51 6.02 4.52
C ASP A 14 -4.55 5.57 5.98
N ARG A 15 -4.57 4.25 6.22
CA ARG A 15 -4.70 3.71 7.57
C ARG A 15 -3.37 3.70 8.34
N TYR A 16 -2.25 3.64 7.63
CA TYR A 16 -0.93 3.38 8.21
C TYR A 16 0.08 4.52 8.02
N ILE A 17 -0.20 5.52 7.17
CA ILE A 17 0.64 6.72 7.03
C ILE A 17 -0.08 7.91 7.68
N GLU A 18 0.55 8.54 8.66
CA GLU A 18 -0.01 9.72 9.36
C GLU A 18 0.21 11.04 8.61
N ASP A 19 1.34 11.19 7.91
CA ASP A 19 1.58 12.35 7.06
C ASP A 19 0.71 12.30 5.80
N ASN A 20 -0.37 13.09 5.81
CA ASN A 20 -1.32 13.19 4.70
C ASN A 20 -0.66 13.58 3.37
N ASN A 21 0.34 14.46 3.37
CA ASN A 21 1.00 14.87 2.14
C ASN A 21 1.81 13.71 1.55
N TYR A 22 2.49 12.97 2.42
CA TYR A 22 3.24 11.78 2.02
C TYR A 22 2.32 10.63 1.58
N ALA A 23 1.20 10.42 2.27
CA ALA A 23 0.18 9.45 1.90
C ALA A 23 -0.36 9.72 0.49
N GLU A 24 -0.75 10.97 0.19
CA GLU A 24 -1.21 11.37 -1.13
C GLU A 24 -0.13 11.19 -2.20
N LYS A 25 1.12 11.55 -1.90
CA LYS A 25 2.25 11.31 -2.79
C LYS A 25 2.40 9.82 -3.11
N LEU A 26 2.35 8.94 -2.10
CA LEU A 26 2.44 7.49 -2.32
C LEU A 26 1.29 6.95 -3.17
N LYS A 27 0.06 7.46 -2.97
CA LYS A 27 -1.10 7.07 -3.79
C LYS A 27 -0.94 7.47 -5.26
N GLN A 28 -0.37 8.64 -5.54
CA GLN A 28 -0.09 9.08 -6.91
C GLN A 28 0.96 8.20 -7.61
N GLU A 29 1.84 7.57 -6.83
CA GLU A 29 2.86 6.64 -7.33
C GLU A 29 2.30 5.22 -7.61
N ILE A 30 1.05 4.93 -7.23
CA ILE A 30 0.42 3.62 -7.46
C ILE A 30 0.26 3.37 -8.96
N SER A 31 1.15 2.55 -9.48
CA SER A 31 1.11 2.02 -10.84
C SER A 31 1.69 0.60 -10.82
N PRO A 32 1.32 -0.27 -11.77
CA PRO A 32 1.82 -1.66 -11.80
C PRO A 32 3.34 -1.78 -11.69
N LEU A 33 4.09 -0.85 -12.28
CA LEU A 33 5.56 -0.86 -12.29
C LEU A 33 6.19 -0.36 -10.97
N LYS A 34 5.41 0.35 -10.13
CA LYS A 34 5.89 0.97 -8.88
C LYS A 34 5.31 0.32 -7.63
N ILE A 35 4.50 -0.73 -7.73
CA ILE A 35 3.88 -1.38 -6.56
C ILE A 35 4.93 -1.83 -5.54
N LYS A 36 6.03 -2.46 -5.98
CA LYS A 36 7.11 -2.87 -5.08
C LYS A 36 7.70 -1.71 -4.30
N TYR A 37 7.89 -0.57 -4.96
CA TYR A 37 8.38 0.66 -4.34
C TYR A 37 7.37 1.18 -3.30
N VAL A 38 6.09 1.29 -3.68
CA VAL A 38 5.03 1.78 -2.79
C VAL A 38 4.90 0.89 -1.54
N LEU A 39 4.95 -0.44 -1.70
CA LEU A 39 4.92 -1.36 -0.55
C LEU A 39 6.14 -1.21 0.35
N GLY A 40 7.34 -1.01 -0.22
CA GLY A 40 8.55 -0.79 0.56
C GLY A 40 8.52 0.53 1.34
N GLU A 41 8.01 1.60 0.73
CA GLU A 41 7.84 2.89 1.38
C GLU A 41 6.76 2.85 2.48
N LEU A 42 5.66 2.14 2.23
CA LEU A 42 4.61 1.90 3.22
C LEU A 42 5.16 1.12 4.43
N GLU A 43 5.98 0.09 4.23
CA GLU A 43 6.57 -0.70 5.31
C GLU A 43 7.52 0.11 6.18
N LYS A 44 8.31 1.00 5.58
CA LYS A 44 9.25 1.88 6.30
C LYS A 44 8.56 2.97 7.13
N ASN A 45 7.43 3.48 6.65
CA ASN A 45 6.79 4.67 7.21
C ASN A 45 5.47 4.39 7.94
N LYS A 46 5.06 3.13 8.05
CA LYS A 46 3.86 2.76 8.81
C LYS A 46 3.98 3.22 10.26
N ILE A 47 2.91 3.81 10.79
CA ILE A 47 2.84 4.25 12.19
C ILE A 47 2.60 3.11 13.19
N LYS A 48 2.20 1.94 12.70
CA LYS A 48 1.88 0.76 13.50
C LYS A 48 1.97 -0.51 12.66
N GLU A 49 2.04 -1.64 13.34
CA GLU A 49 2.01 -2.95 12.72
C GLU A 49 0.69 -3.25 12.00
N TYR A 50 0.77 -3.94 10.86
CA TYR A 50 -0.40 -4.34 10.09
C TYR A 50 -1.25 -5.37 10.84
N SER A 51 -2.56 -5.21 10.75
CA SER A 51 -3.53 -6.24 11.12
C SER A 51 -3.34 -7.50 10.26
N SER A 52 -3.82 -8.65 10.74
CA SER A 52 -3.77 -9.91 9.98
C SER A 52 -4.48 -9.81 8.62
N GLU A 53 -5.59 -9.09 8.56
CA GLU A 53 -6.34 -8.83 7.32
C GLU A 53 -5.51 -8.00 6.34
N ASP A 54 -4.93 -6.89 6.81
CA ASP A 54 -4.13 -6.00 5.95
C ASP A 54 -2.85 -6.69 5.46
N ARG A 55 -2.23 -7.55 6.28
CA ARG A 55 -1.08 -8.38 5.85
C ARG A 55 -1.45 -9.31 4.70
N GLU A 56 -2.63 -9.91 4.76
CA GLU A 56 -3.10 -10.81 3.70
C GLU A 56 -3.39 -10.03 2.41
N ILE A 57 -3.96 -8.84 2.52
CA ILE A 57 -4.15 -7.94 1.38
C ILE A 57 -2.80 -7.55 0.76
N ILE A 58 -1.80 -7.17 1.58
CA ILE A 58 -0.45 -6.80 1.12
C ILE A 58 0.22 -7.97 0.41
N LYS A 59 0.12 -9.20 0.93
CA LYS A 59 0.63 -10.41 0.26
C LYS A 59 -0.03 -10.63 -1.10
N ASN A 60 -1.36 -10.46 -1.19
CA ASN A 60 -2.09 -10.59 -2.44
C ASN A 60 -1.69 -9.52 -3.46
N ILE A 61 -1.44 -8.28 -3.01
CA ILE A 61 -0.90 -7.22 -3.86
C ILE A 61 0.50 -7.61 -4.36
N TYR A 62 1.39 -8.04 -3.47
CA TYR A 62 2.74 -8.45 -3.83
C TYR A 62 2.73 -9.59 -4.86
N PHE A 63 2.03 -10.68 -4.59
CA PHE A 63 1.91 -11.84 -5.48
C PHE A 63 1.44 -11.47 -6.90
N TYR A 64 0.57 -10.46 -7.00
CA TYR A 64 -0.05 -10.11 -8.27
C TYR A 64 0.78 -9.12 -9.11
N PHE A 65 1.59 -8.28 -8.48
CA PHE A 65 2.28 -7.17 -9.14
C PHE A 65 3.82 -7.21 -9.05
N CYS A 66 4.42 -8.08 -8.23
CA CYS A 66 5.86 -8.18 -8.00
C CYS A 66 6.38 -9.58 -8.30
#